data_AF-A0A8S3Z4S5-F1
#
_entry.id   AF-A0A8S3Z4S5-F1
#
_cell.length_a   1.000
_cell.length_b   1.000
_cell.length_c   1.000
_cell.angle_alpha   90.00
_cell.angle_beta   90.00
_cell.angle_gamma   90.00
#
_symmetry.space_group_name_H-M   'P 1'
#
loop_
_entity.id
_entity.type
_entity.pdbx_description
1 polymer ?
#
loop_
_entity_poly.entity_id
_entity_poly.type
_entity_poly.pdbx_seq_one_letter_code
_entity_poly.pdbx_strand_id
1 'polypeptide(L)'
;MYISGGRNVALKQTARQSSVHIVSSKKSKQRLLVLTADLALDGNTNQDSWDGESCTHTNRSQENFWSVTLSIPALVNRYVIYNRIDENLMHRLLGFVLRSFDEDNQVVFNYTDENTSPKAIYLISHKNLSVKEVVISLNGSQTVLTLCEVEIYGDSECDYGYFGLECEQTCNCFFQEECFVSTGGCTSDCATGYLGKDCNTPCPSGQYGPSCTLSCSAFCARTSEDNKTCHHVTGECLNGCEIGYKTPTCVS
;
A
#
# COMPACT_ATOMS: atom_id res chain seq x y z
N MET A 1 10.73 -16.25 9.73
CA MET A 1 11.15 -15.74 8.40
C MET A 1 10.26 -14.53 8.12
N TYR A 2 10.69 -13.35 8.56
CA TYR A 2 9.90 -12.12 8.43
C TYR A 2 10.19 -11.51 7.06
N ILE A 3 9.20 -11.48 6.19
CA ILE A 3 9.22 -10.67 4.97
C ILE A 3 8.42 -9.41 5.32
N SER A 4 9.07 -8.43 5.96
CA SER A 4 8.51 -7.09 6.05
C SER A 4 8.45 -6.52 4.64
N GLY A 5 7.25 -6.30 4.12
CA GLY A 5 7.04 -5.91 2.73
C GLY A 5 7.45 -4.48 2.38
N GLY A 6 7.88 -3.67 3.36
CA GLY A 6 8.15 -2.23 3.17
C GLY A 6 6.89 -1.43 2.81
N ARG A 7 7.03 -0.10 2.69
CA ARG A 7 6.00 0.80 2.16
C ARG A 7 6.16 0.92 0.65
N ASN A 8 5.06 1.05 -0.12
CA ASN A 8 5.16 1.51 -1.51
C ASN A 8 5.54 3.00 -1.50
N VAL A 9 6.84 3.29 -1.53
CA VAL A 9 7.35 4.66 -1.45
C VAL A 9 7.03 5.46 -2.70
N ALA A 10 6.63 4.84 -3.81
CA ALA A 10 6.28 5.55 -5.04
C ALA A 10 4.81 6.02 -5.10
N LEU A 11 3.95 5.52 -4.21
CA LEU A 11 2.51 5.81 -4.23
C LEU A 11 2.23 7.32 -4.22
N LYS A 12 1.38 7.78 -5.14
CA LYS A 12 0.95 9.18 -5.31
C LYS A 12 2.08 10.20 -5.53
N GLN A 13 3.28 9.73 -5.84
CA GLN A 13 4.38 10.62 -6.23
C GLN A 13 4.18 11.13 -7.66
N THR A 14 4.97 12.14 -8.05
CA THR A 14 4.94 12.67 -9.41
C THR A 14 5.89 11.89 -10.31
N ALA A 15 5.36 11.36 -11.39
CA ALA A 15 6.10 10.66 -12.42
C ALA A 15 6.24 11.49 -13.70
N ARG A 16 7.16 11.07 -14.57
CA ARG A 16 7.37 11.61 -15.91
C ARG A 16 7.48 10.47 -16.90
N GLN A 17 7.22 10.76 -18.17
CA GLN A 17 7.43 9.81 -19.25
C GLN A 17 7.83 10.55 -20.53
N SER A 18 8.43 9.83 -21.47
CA SER A 18 8.97 10.39 -22.73
C SER A 18 7.94 11.18 -23.54
N SER A 19 6.67 10.76 -23.52
CA SER A 19 5.57 11.41 -24.20
C SER A 19 4.23 10.93 -23.63
N VAL A 20 3.19 11.75 -23.73
CA VAL A 20 1.83 11.40 -23.27
C VAL A 20 0.95 11.08 -24.46
N HIS A 21 0.28 9.93 -24.42
CA HIS A 21 -0.72 9.56 -25.40
C HIS A 21 -2.12 9.99 -24.93
N ILE A 22 -2.92 10.52 -25.85
CA ILE A 22 -4.29 10.98 -25.57
C ILE A 22 -5.24 10.15 -26.44
N VAL A 23 -6.27 9.58 -25.82
CA VAL A 23 -7.28 8.76 -26.50
C VAL A 23 -8.69 9.22 -26.18
N SER A 24 -9.66 8.87 -27.02
CA SER A 24 -11.08 9.05 -26.68
C SER A 24 -11.54 7.95 -25.72
N SER A 25 -12.18 8.32 -24.61
CA SER A 25 -12.75 7.36 -23.67
C SER A 25 -13.86 6.54 -24.34
N LYS A 26 -13.82 5.22 -24.17
CA LYS A 26 -14.88 4.32 -24.63
C LYS A 26 -16.16 4.46 -23.80
N LYS A 27 -16.05 4.87 -22.53
CA LYS A 27 -17.18 5.09 -21.61
C LYS A 27 -17.95 6.37 -21.93
N SER A 28 -17.28 7.37 -22.50
CA SER A 28 -17.91 8.61 -22.97
C SER A 28 -17.21 9.12 -24.22
N LYS A 29 -17.91 9.06 -25.36
CA LYS A 29 -17.40 9.50 -26.68
C LYS A 29 -16.98 10.98 -26.73
N GLN A 30 -17.33 11.78 -25.72
CA GLN A 30 -16.97 13.21 -25.62
C GLN A 30 -15.83 13.47 -24.63
N ARG A 31 -15.33 12.45 -23.93
CA ARG A 31 -14.26 12.60 -22.93
C ARG A 31 -12.94 12.11 -23.52
N LEU A 32 -11.92 12.95 -23.47
CA LEU A 32 -10.54 12.57 -23.74
C LEU A 32 -9.91 12.02 -22.46
N LEU A 33 -9.20 10.91 -22.59
CA LEU A 33 -8.38 10.31 -21.54
C LEU A 33 -6.91 10.66 -21.82
N VAL A 34 -6.26 11.30 -20.85
CA VAL A 34 -4.85 11.67 -20.93
C VAL A 34 -4.06 10.64 -20.12
N LEU A 35 -3.26 9.83 -20.80
CA LEU A 35 -2.57 8.67 -20.20
C LEU A 35 -1.22 9.11 -19.61
N THR A 36 -1.29 9.92 -18.54
CA THR A 36 -0.12 10.51 -17.87
C THR A 36 0.72 9.45 -17.16
N ALA A 37 1.94 9.85 -16.76
CA ALA A 37 2.88 8.98 -16.07
C ALA A 37 2.43 8.61 -14.65
N ASP A 38 1.69 9.51 -13.98
CA ASP A 38 1.25 9.33 -12.58
C ASP A 38 0.21 8.22 -12.42
N LEU A 39 -0.42 7.77 -13.51
CA LEU A 39 -1.35 6.65 -13.48
C LEU A 39 -0.70 5.35 -13.00
N ALA A 40 0.61 5.18 -13.18
CA ALA A 40 1.32 4.01 -12.66
C ALA A 40 1.65 4.12 -11.15
N LEU A 41 1.22 5.19 -10.48
CA LEU A 41 1.46 5.45 -9.05
C LEU A 41 0.16 5.77 -8.32
N ASP A 42 -1.00 5.44 -8.90
CA ASP A 42 -2.30 5.87 -8.38
C ASP A 42 -2.87 4.88 -7.34
N GLY A 43 -2.21 3.73 -7.12
CA GLY A 43 -2.62 2.67 -6.21
C GLY A 43 -3.65 1.71 -6.81
N ASN A 44 -3.97 1.84 -8.09
CA ASN A 44 -4.93 0.98 -8.79
C ASN A 44 -4.21 0.00 -9.72
N THR A 45 -4.04 -1.23 -9.24
CA THR A 45 -3.35 -2.30 -9.97
C THR A 45 -4.17 -2.88 -11.14
N ASN A 46 -5.19 -2.19 -11.66
CA ASN A 46 -6.00 -2.69 -12.76
C ASN A 46 -5.19 -2.68 -14.07
N GLN A 47 -4.98 -3.88 -14.62
CA GLN A 47 -4.12 -4.11 -15.77
C GLN A 47 -4.84 -4.00 -17.12
N ASP A 48 -6.15 -3.70 -17.10
CA ASP A 48 -6.94 -3.38 -18.29
C ASP A 48 -6.81 -1.89 -18.60
N SER A 49 -6.07 -1.57 -19.66
CA SER A 49 -5.71 -0.21 -20.04
C SER A 49 -6.91 0.68 -20.39
N TRP A 50 -8.07 0.13 -20.73
CA TRP A 50 -9.20 0.90 -21.23
C TRP A 50 -10.40 0.92 -20.29
N ASP A 51 -10.68 -0.19 -19.62
CA ASP A 51 -11.78 -0.25 -18.65
C ASP A 51 -11.35 0.24 -17.27
N GLY A 52 -10.06 0.12 -16.93
CA GLY A 52 -9.48 0.57 -15.67
C GLY A 52 -9.12 2.06 -15.59
N GLU A 53 -8.83 2.70 -16.73
CA GLU A 53 -8.32 4.08 -16.81
C GLU A 53 -7.07 4.37 -15.92
N SER A 54 -6.30 3.34 -15.52
CA SER A 54 -5.08 3.45 -14.66
C SER A 54 -3.77 3.08 -15.34
N CYS A 55 -3.73 2.83 -16.65
CA CYS A 55 -2.46 2.55 -17.32
C CYS A 55 -1.88 3.81 -17.99
N THR A 56 -0.58 4.04 -17.76
CA THR A 56 0.22 5.04 -18.48
C THR A 56 0.35 4.65 -19.95
N HIS A 57 0.64 5.58 -20.85
CA HIS A 57 0.90 5.22 -22.25
C HIS A 57 1.72 6.28 -22.98
N THR A 58 2.84 5.86 -23.58
CA THR A 58 3.67 6.74 -24.43
C THR A 58 3.24 6.70 -25.89
N ASN A 59 3.70 7.67 -26.68
CA ASN A 59 3.63 7.57 -28.15
C ASN A 59 4.65 6.55 -28.67
N ARG A 60 4.50 6.16 -29.94
CA ARG A 60 5.52 5.34 -30.62
C ARG A 60 6.80 6.16 -30.81
N SER A 61 7.90 5.65 -30.28
CA SER A 61 9.21 6.32 -30.32
C SER A 61 10.34 5.28 -30.39
N GLN A 62 11.57 5.74 -30.64
CA GLN A 62 12.77 4.90 -30.60
C GLN A 62 13.24 4.65 -29.16
N GLU A 63 12.97 5.61 -28.27
CA GLU A 63 13.31 5.56 -26.86
C GLU A 63 12.08 6.00 -26.07
N ASN A 64 11.57 5.10 -25.26
CA ASN A 64 10.48 5.40 -24.34
C ASN A 64 10.95 5.13 -22.93
N PHE A 65 10.61 6.05 -22.03
CA PHE A 65 10.90 5.91 -20.62
C PHE A 65 9.70 6.38 -19.81
N TRP A 66 9.63 5.84 -18.60
CA TRP A 66 8.84 6.30 -17.48
C TRP A 66 9.79 6.46 -16.30
N SER A 67 9.64 7.51 -15.52
CA SER A 67 10.46 7.75 -14.34
C SER A 67 9.65 8.33 -13.18
N VAL A 68 10.12 8.07 -11.96
CA VAL A 68 9.63 8.70 -10.74
C VAL A 68 10.82 9.17 -9.93
N THR A 69 10.77 10.42 -9.47
CA THR A 69 11.72 10.98 -8.52
C THR A 69 11.07 10.96 -7.15
N LEU A 70 11.65 10.19 -6.22
CA LEU A 70 11.15 10.10 -4.86
C LEU A 70 11.38 11.44 -4.14
N SER A 71 10.37 11.95 -3.44
CA SER A 71 10.45 13.19 -2.66
C SER A 71 11.62 13.18 -1.67
N ILE A 72 11.85 12.03 -1.04
CA ILE A 72 12.97 11.73 -0.15
C ILE A 72 13.60 10.42 -0.66
N PRO A 73 14.94 10.27 -0.66
CA PRO A 73 15.57 8.99 -1.01
C PRO A 73 15.11 7.90 -0.06
N ALA A 74 14.95 6.69 -0.59
CA ALA A 74 14.51 5.55 0.20
C ALA A 74 15.40 4.32 0.08
N LEU A 75 15.53 3.53 1.15
CA LEU A 75 16.16 2.20 1.12
C LEU A 75 15.22 1.19 0.45
N VAL A 76 15.29 1.15 -0.88
CA VAL A 76 14.48 0.27 -1.72
C VAL A 76 15.11 -1.12 -1.79
N ASN A 77 14.27 -2.15 -1.82
CA ASN A 77 14.70 -3.54 -1.99
C ASN A 77 13.81 -4.36 -2.93
N ARG A 78 12.69 -3.81 -3.39
CA ARG A 78 11.76 -4.55 -4.22
C ARG A 78 10.97 -3.62 -5.13
N TYR A 79 10.76 -4.06 -6.36
CA TYR A 79 9.90 -3.44 -7.35
C TYR A 79 8.82 -4.43 -7.78
N VAL A 80 7.59 -3.94 -7.94
CA VAL A 80 6.48 -4.69 -8.54
C VAL A 80 5.97 -3.88 -9.71
N ILE A 81 6.01 -4.44 -10.91
CA ILE A 81 5.57 -3.78 -12.14
C ILE A 81 4.38 -4.53 -12.70
N TYR A 82 3.26 -3.84 -12.80
CA TYR A 82 2.01 -4.35 -13.38
C TYR A 82 1.98 -3.96 -14.85
N ASN A 83 2.10 -4.98 -15.70
CA ASN A 83 2.04 -4.85 -17.15
C ASN A 83 0.59 -4.65 -17.62
N ARG A 84 0.41 -4.20 -18.85
CA ARG A 84 -0.89 -4.17 -19.53
C ARG A 84 -1.25 -5.55 -20.09
N ILE A 85 -2.46 -6.03 -19.83
CA ILE A 85 -2.87 -7.40 -20.20
C ILE A 85 -3.90 -7.51 -21.33
N ASP A 86 -4.49 -6.40 -21.79
CA ASP A 86 -5.49 -6.43 -22.85
C ASP A 86 -4.90 -6.70 -24.25
N GLU A 87 -5.75 -7.24 -25.13
CA GLU A 87 -5.53 -7.35 -26.58
C GLU A 87 -4.17 -7.98 -27.01
N ASN A 88 -3.62 -8.89 -26.21
CA ASN A 88 -2.32 -9.54 -26.47
C ASN A 88 -1.14 -8.53 -26.56
N LEU A 89 -1.21 -7.41 -25.85
CA LEU A 89 -0.20 -6.34 -25.90
C LEU A 89 0.91 -6.47 -24.85
N MET A 90 0.83 -7.47 -23.96
CA MET A 90 1.81 -7.70 -22.88
C MET A 90 3.26 -7.80 -23.37
N HIS A 91 3.47 -8.31 -24.59
CA HIS A 91 4.78 -8.47 -25.21
C HIS A 91 5.53 -7.15 -25.40
N ARG A 92 4.85 -5.99 -25.40
CA ARG A 92 5.48 -4.68 -25.57
C ARG A 92 6.46 -4.33 -24.45
N LEU A 93 6.25 -4.88 -23.25
CA LEU A 93 7.13 -4.64 -22.11
C LEU A 93 8.36 -5.56 -22.09
N LEU A 94 8.46 -6.55 -22.98
CA LEU A 94 9.63 -7.45 -23.02
C LEU A 94 10.93 -6.69 -23.23
N GLY A 95 11.99 -7.08 -22.51
CA GLY A 95 13.32 -6.48 -22.66
C GLY A 95 13.46 -5.10 -22.03
N PHE A 96 12.51 -4.68 -21.19
CA PHE A 96 12.63 -3.41 -20.48
C PHE A 96 13.86 -3.38 -19.57
N VAL A 97 14.38 -2.18 -19.35
CA VAL A 97 15.48 -1.91 -18.44
C VAL A 97 14.96 -1.03 -17.30
N LEU A 98 15.14 -1.48 -16.07
CA LEU A 98 14.91 -0.69 -14.86
C LEU A 98 16.26 -0.25 -14.30
N ARG A 99 16.44 1.05 -14.13
CA ARG A 99 17.59 1.65 -13.44
C ARG A 99 17.13 2.43 -12.23
N SER A 100 17.94 2.41 -11.18
CA SER A 100 17.73 3.24 -10.01
C SER A 100 18.97 4.04 -9.71
N PHE A 101 18.75 5.28 -9.29
CA PHE A 101 19.76 6.28 -9.06
C PHE A 101 19.67 6.78 -7.62
N ASP A 102 20.80 7.07 -6.99
CA ASP A 102 20.86 7.75 -5.69
C ASP A 102 20.74 9.29 -5.84
N GLU A 103 20.91 10.04 -4.74
CA GLU A 103 20.84 11.51 -4.75
C GLU A 103 21.93 12.18 -5.59
N ASP A 104 23.06 11.49 -5.79
CA ASP A 104 24.20 11.96 -6.57
C ASP A 104 24.09 11.55 -8.05
N ASN A 105 22.91 11.08 -8.47
CA ASN A 105 22.60 10.55 -9.80
C ASN A 105 23.49 9.36 -10.22
N GLN A 106 24.04 8.60 -9.27
CA GLN A 106 24.79 7.40 -9.57
C GLN A 106 23.85 6.20 -9.70
N VAL A 107 24.09 5.36 -10.70
CA VAL A 107 23.32 4.12 -10.89
C VAL A 107 23.66 3.15 -9.76
N VAL A 108 22.71 2.94 -8.85
CA VAL A 108 22.85 1.99 -7.72
C VAL A 108 22.26 0.62 -8.03
N PHE A 109 21.31 0.55 -8.96
CA PHE A 109 20.69 -0.70 -9.38
C PHE A 109 20.36 -0.68 -10.88
N ASN A 110 20.52 -1.84 -11.53
CA ASN A 110 20.19 -2.03 -12.93
C ASN A 110 19.63 -3.45 -13.13
N TYR A 111 18.46 -3.55 -13.72
CA TYR A 111 17.78 -4.79 -14.08
C TYR A 111 17.42 -4.74 -15.56
N THR A 112 17.60 -5.86 -16.26
CA THR A 112 17.16 -6.04 -17.64
C THR A 112 16.26 -7.25 -17.70
N ASP A 113 15.10 -7.11 -18.32
CA ASP A 113 14.18 -8.21 -18.52
C ASP A 113 14.72 -9.20 -19.57
N GLU A 114 15.11 -10.38 -19.13
CA GLU A 114 15.60 -11.47 -20.00
C GLU A 114 14.51 -12.51 -20.31
N ASN A 115 13.25 -12.26 -19.92
CA ASN A 115 12.17 -13.20 -20.17
C ASN A 115 11.86 -13.29 -21.68
N THR A 116 11.58 -14.50 -22.15
CA THR A 116 11.18 -14.76 -23.55
C THR A 116 9.66 -14.69 -23.76
N SER A 117 8.90 -14.76 -22.66
CA SER A 117 7.44 -14.63 -22.64
C SER A 117 7.03 -13.50 -21.70
N PRO A 118 6.03 -12.69 -22.07
CA PRO A 118 5.66 -11.54 -21.25
C PRO A 118 4.90 -11.98 -20.00
N LYS A 119 5.14 -11.28 -18.90
CA LYS A 119 4.44 -11.49 -17.63
C LYS A 119 3.40 -10.40 -17.40
N ALA A 120 2.34 -10.76 -16.68
CA ALA A 120 1.38 -9.79 -16.18
C ALA A 120 2.01 -8.95 -15.07
N ILE A 121 2.79 -9.58 -14.19
CA ILE A 121 3.45 -8.92 -13.07
C ILE A 121 4.93 -9.29 -13.06
N TYR A 122 5.80 -8.29 -12.97
CA TYR A 122 7.23 -8.48 -12.75
C TYR A 122 7.56 -8.15 -11.30
N LEU A 123 8.12 -9.12 -10.58
CA LEU A 123 8.60 -8.98 -9.21
C LEU A 123 10.13 -9.00 -9.24
N ILE A 124 10.74 -7.89 -8.86
CA ILE A 124 12.20 -7.73 -8.84
C ILE A 124 12.61 -7.44 -7.41
N SER A 125 13.55 -8.20 -6.85
CA SER A 125 14.03 -8.01 -5.48
C SER A 125 15.55 -7.96 -5.43
N HIS A 126 16.08 -7.15 -4.54
CA HIS A 126 17.51 -6.94 -4.33
C HIS A 126 17.80 -6.56 -2.87
N LYS A 127 19.08 -6.37 -2.52
CA LYS A 127 19.49 -5.84 -1.20
C LYS A 127 19.04 -4.39 -1.04
N ASN A 128 18.83 -3.90 0.18
CA ASN A 128 18.49 -2.48 0.42
C ASN A 128 19.52 -1.54 -0.23
N LEU A 129 19.04 -0.57 -1.00
CA LEU A 129 19.83 0.47 -1.66
C LEU A 129 19.14 1.82 -1.49
N SER A 130 19.90 2.87 -1.19
CA SER A 130 19.37 4.25 -1.18
C SER A 130 19.06 4.68 -2.61
N VAL A 131 17.79 4.96 -2.89
CA VAL A 131 17.28 5.30 -4.23
C VAL A 131 16.54 6.63 -4.16
N LYS A 132 16.88 7.55 -5.04
CA LYS A 132 16.20 8.84 -5.25
C LYS A 132 15.35 8.86 -6.52
N GLU A 133 15.78 8.17 -7.58
CA GLU A 133 15.05 8.12 -8.84
C GLU A 133 15.03 6.70 -9.41
N VAL A 134 13.90 6.33 -10.03
CA VAL A 134 13.74 5.08 -10.77
C VAL A 134 13.30 5.38 -12.18
N VAL A 135 13.94 4.73 -13.14
CA VAL A 135 13.65 4.86 -14.58
C VAL A 135 13.40 3.48 -15.16
N ILE A 136 12.25 3.30 -15.81
CA ILE A 136 11.91 2.13 -16.62
C ILE A 136 11.95 2.56 -18.09
N SER A 137 12.71 1.85 -18.91
CA SER A 137 12.92 2.23 -20.31
C SER A 137 12.79 1.04 -21.25
N LEU A 138 12.34 1.34 -22.47
CA LEU A 138 12.32 0.42 -23.61
C LEU A 138 13.12 1.03 -24.75
N ASN A 139 14.12 0.29 -25.21
CA ASN A 139 14.94 0.66 -26.36
C ASN A 139 14.55 -0.22 -27.55
N GLY A 140 14.27 0.40 -28.69
CA GLY A 140 13.93 -0.33 -29.92
C GLY A 140 13.24 0.57 -30.93
N SER A 141 13.23 0.18 -32.20
CA SER A 141 12.52 0.94 -33.22
C SER A 141 11.00 0.86 -32.97
N GLN A 142 10.35 2.00 -32.72
CA GLN A 142 8.88 2.14 -32.63
C GLN A 142 8.25 1.41 -31.42
N THR A 143 8.88 1.46 -30.25
CA THR A 143 8.31 0.91 -29.01
C THR A 143 7.18 1.79 -28.47
N VAL A 144 6.37 1.22 -27.57
CA VAL A 144 5.37 1.91 -26.76
C VAL A 144 5.53 1.40 -25.35
N LEU A 145 5.71 2.30 -24.38
CA LEU A 145 5.75 1.93 -22.97
C LEU A 145 4.37 2.15 -22.35
N THR A 146 3.87 1.11 -21.69
CA THR A 146 2.61 1.14 -20.94
C THR A 146 2.84 0.38 -19.64
N LEU A 147 2.66 1.07 -18.52
CA LEU A 147 2.75 0.55 -17.17
C LEU A 147 1.41 0.83 -16.48
N CYS A 148 0.81 -0.19 -15.89
CA CYS A 148 -0.48 -0.07 -15.20
C CYS A 148 -0.34 0.22 -13.72
N GLU A 149 0.76 -0.21 -13.09
CA GLU A 149 1.15 0.21 -11.76
C GLU A 149 2.64 -0.12 -11.56
N VAL A 150 3.36 0.72 -10.82
CA VAL A 150 4.74 0.51 -10.40
C VAL A 150 4.81 0.74 -8.90
N GLU A 151 4.93 -0.34 -8.15
CA GLU A 151 5.13 -0.28 -6.71
C GLU A 151 6.63 -0.39 -6.41
N ILE A 152 7.15 0.56 -5.62
CA ILE A 152 8.54 0.58 -5.18
C ILE A 152 8.52 0.37 -3.68
N TYR A 153 8.98 -0.78 -3.22
CA TYR A 153 9.01 -1.11 -1.81
C TYR A 153 10.38 -0.82 -1.22
N GLY A 154 10.38 0.03 -0.20
CA GLY A 154 11.54 0.45 0.57
C GLY A 154 11.12 1.16 1.84
N ASP A 155 12.09 1.44 2.71
CA ASP A 155 11.99 2.17 3.98
C ASP A 155 10.88 1.81 4.97
N SER A 156 11.27 1.78 6.23
CA SER A 156 10.44 1.42 7.37
C SER A 156 10.22 2.60 8.31
N GLU A 157 9.86 3.78 7.82
CA GLU A 157 9.54 4.89 8.72
C GLU A 157 8.21 5.52 8.33
N CYS A 158 7.14 4.88 8.81
CA CYS A 158 6.05 5.67 9.34
C CYS A 158 6.51 6.31 10.66
N ASP A 159 5.94 7.45 11.04
CA ASP A 159 6.18 8.00 12.38
C ASP A 159 5.90 6.92 13.43
N TYR A 160 6.60 7.03 14.57
CA TYR A 160 6.48 6.07 15.64
C TYR A 160 5.00 5.87 16.03
N GLY A 161 4.55 4.61 16.00
CA GLY A 161 3.16 4.25 16.28
C GLY A 161 2.24 4.23 15.05
N TYR A 162 2.78 4.32 13.82
CA TYR A 162 2.00 4.23 12.59
C TYR A 162 2.49 3.15 11.63
N PHE A 163 1.61 2.67 10.74
CA PHE A 163 1.89 1.66 9.73
C PHE A 163 0.96 1.79 8.52
N GLY A 164 1.18 0.95 7.51
CA GLY A 164 0.38 0.89 6.28
C GLY A 164 1.00 1.69 5.13
N LEU A 165 0.41 1.56 3.94
CA LEU A 165 0.95 2.16 2.70
C LEU A 165 1.09 3.69 2.77
N GLU A 166 0.22 4.35 3.54
CA GLU A 166 0.18 5.81 3.68
C GLU A 166 0.55 6.28 5.10
N CYS A 167 0.95 5.38 6.01
CA CYS A 167 1.21 5.68 7.42
C CYS A 167 0.02 6.28 8.19
N GLU A 168 -1.20 5.96 7.76
CA GLU A 168 -2.42 6.45 8.40
C GLU A 168 -2.97 5.49 9.47
N GLN A 169 -2.47 4.25 9.51
CA GLN A 169 -2.96 3.25 10.46
C GLN A 169 -2.12 3.29 11.74
N THR A 170 -2.76 3.21 12.90
CA THR A 170 -2.08 3.29 14.21
C THR A 170 -1.70 1.92 14.74
N CYS A 171 -0.44 1.74 15.14
CA CYS A 171 0.03 0.55 15.83
C CYS A 171 -0.68 0.39 17.18
N ASN A 172 -1.33 -0.75 17.38
CA ASN A 172 -1.98 -1.11 18.64
C ASN A 172 -1.15 -2.15 19.41
N CYS A 173 0.14 -1.88 19.62
CA CYS A 173 1.07 -2.78 20.31
C CYS A 173 1.19 -2.48 21.79
N PHE A 174 1.46 -3.52 22.58
CA PHE A 174 1.78 -3.39 23.99
C PHE A 174 2.97 -2.44 24.19
N PHE A 175 2.90 -1.57 25.22
CA PHE A 175 3.85 -0.48 25.46
C PHE A 175 4.12 0.47 24.29
N GLN A 176 3.18 0.59 23.34
CA GLN A 176 3.33 1.45 22.15
C GLN A 176 4.60 1.11 21.33
N GLU A 177 5.07 -0.14 21.35
CA GLU A 177 6.24 -0.56 20.55
C GLU A 177 6.03 -0.37 19.03
N GLU A 178 7.14 -0.36 18.29
CA GLU A 178 7.12 -0.39 16.82
C GLU A 178 6.40 -1.64 16.32
N CYS A 179 5.32 -1.43 15.58
CA CYS A 179 4.67 -2.50 14.83
C CYS A 179 5.33 -2.69 13.46
N PHE A 180 5.20 -3.87 12.86
CA PHE A 180 5.66 -4.11 11.51
C PHE A 180 4.99 -3.12 10.54
N VAL A 181 5.75 -2.18 10.00
CA VAL A 181 5.26 -1.09 9.12
C VAL A 181 4.37 -1.58 7.97
N SER A 182 4.62 -2.80 7.46
CA SER A 182 3.84 -3.37 6.37
C SER A 182 2.53 -4.07 6.80
N THR A 183 2.40 -4.48 8.07
CA THR A 183 1.24 -5.30 8.51
C THR A 183 0.56 -4.83 9.78
N GLY A 184 1.12 -3.87 10.52
CA GLY A 184 0.60 -3.45 11.83
C GLY A 184 0.84 -4.46 12.95
N GLY A 185 1.48 -5.59 12.65
CA GLY A 185 1.68 -6.68 13.61
C GLY A 185 2.74 -6.34 14.66
N CYS A 186 2.53 -6.80 15.88
CA CYS A 186 3.46 -6.58 16.98
C CYS A 186 4.49 -7.70 17.07
N THR A 187 5.70 -7.39 17.53
CA THR A 187 6.74 -8.38 17.88
C THR A 187 6.41 -9.10 19.19
N SER A 188 5.68 -8.42 20.07
CA SER A 188 5.21 -8.88 21.37
C SER A 188 3.69 -9.17 21.30
N ASP A 189 2.90 -8.51 22.14
CA ASP A 189 1.45 -8.69 22.27
C ASP A 189 0.69 -7.42 21.83
N CYS A 190 -0.62 -7.56 21.59
CA CYS A 190 -1.49 -6.42 21.32
C CYS A 190 -1.69 -5.55 22.56
N ALA A 191 -1.97 -4.27 22.34
CA ALA A 191 -2.41 -3.35 23.37
C ALA A 191 -3.69 -3.86 24.06
N THR A 192 -3.89 -3.41 25.30
CA THR A 192 -5.10 -3.75 26.08
C THR A 192 -6.35 -3.40 25.29
N GLY A 193 -7.28 -4.35 25.17
CA GLY A 193 -8.52 -4.16 24.43
C GLY A 193 -8.47 -4.51 22.95
N TYR A 194 -7.37 -5.08 22.45
CA TYR A 194 -7.18 -5.46 21.05
C TYR A 194 -6.69 -6.91 20.87
N LEU A 195 -7.00 -7.48 19.72
CA LEU A 195 -6.66 -8.82 19.24
C LEU A 195 -6.29 -8.79 17.76
N GLY A 196 -5.85 -9.94 17.25
CA GLY A 196 -5.50 -10.15 15.86
C GLY A 196 -3.99 -10.19 15.65
N LYS A 197 -3.58 -10.61 14.45
CA LYS A 197 -2.15 -10.67 14.09
C LYS A 197 -1.53 -9.29 13.86
N ASP A 198 -2.38 -8.32 13.61
CA ASP A 198 -2.12 -6.91 13.33
C ASP A 198 -2.63 -6.00 14.46
N CYS A 199 -3.20 -6.58 15.52
CA CYS A 199 -3.72 -5.87 16.68
C CYS A 199 -4.78 -4.80 16.40
N ASN A 200 -5.46 -4.86 15.26
CA ASN A 200 -6.50 -3.88 14.89
C ASN A 200 -7.92 -4.35 15.18
N THR A 201 -8.10 -5.55 15.74
CA THR A 201 -9.43 -6.05 16.11
C THR A 201 -9.71 -5.68 17.55
N PRO A 202 -10.67 -4.77 17.85
CA PRO A 202 -11.04 -4.51 19.25
C PRO A 202 -11.64 -5.76 19.89
N CYS A 203 -11.64 -5.83 21.22
CA CYS A 203 -12.29 -6.94 21.92
C CYS A 203 -13.74 -7.14 21.45
N PRO A 204 -14.19 -8.38 21.31
CA PRO A 204 -15.57 -8.66 20.94
C PRO A 204 -16.52 -8.11 22.01
N SER A 205 -17.72 -7.71 21.59
CA SER A 205 -18.75 -7.17 22.46
C SER A 205 -18.96 -8.04 23.71
N GLY A 206 -18.87 -7.42 24.89
CA GLY A 206 -18.99 -8.11 26.17
C GLY A 206 -17.65 -8.50 26.81
N GLN A 207 -16.53 -8.30 26.11
CA GLN A 207 -15.18 -8.52 26.63
C GLN A 207 -14.34 -7.24 26.59
N TYR A 208 -13.35 -7.16 27.47
CA TYR A 208 -12.39 -6.06 27.50
C TYR A 208 -11.05 -6.50 28.10
N GLY A 209 -10.10 -5.57 28.12
CA GLY A 209 -8.84 -5.74 28.83
C GLY A 209 -7.77 -6.51 28.05
N PRO A 210 -6.67 -6.91 28.71
CA PRO A 210 -5.58 -7.63 28.06
C PRO A 210 -6.06 -8.95 27.48
N SER A 211 -5.75 -9.21 26.21
CA SER A 211 -6.17 -10.41 25.47
C SER A 211 -7.68 -10.69 25.52
N CYS A 212 -8.49 -9.67 25.81
CA CYS A 212 -9.95 -9.75 25.93
C CYS A 212 -10.45 -10.82 26.91
N THR A 213 -9.70 -11.11 27.97
CA THR A 213 -10.08 -12.16 28.93
C THR A 213 -11.05 -11.66 30.01
N LEU A 214 -11.24 -10.36 30.15
CA LEU A 214 -12.17 -9.78 31.13
C LEU A 214 -13.55 -9.62 30.52
N SER A 215 -14.60 -9.84 31.33
CA SER A 215 -16.00 -9.73 30.90
C SER A 215 -16.62 -8.44 31.42
N CYS A 216 -17.38 -7.75 30.57
CA CYS A 216 -18.16 -6.57 30.97
C CYS A 216 -19.06 -6.90 32.17
N SER A 217 -19.35 -5.89 33.00
CA SER A 217 -20.26 -6.08 34.12
C SER A 217 -21.63 -6.55 33.63
N ALA A 218 -22.16 -7.55 34.34
CA ALA A 218 -23.53 -8.00 34.15
C ALA A 218 -24.56 -6.91 34.47
N PHE A 219 -24.16 -5.72 34.96
CA PHE A 219 -25.05 -4.62 35.30
C PHE A 219 -24.82 -3.37 34.43
N CYS A 220 -24.09 -3.51 33.32
CA CYS A 220 -24.12 -2.51 32.26
C CYS A 220 -25.55 -2.37 31.72
N ALA A 221 -26.01 -1.13 31.59
CA ALA A 221 -27.33 -0.84 31.03
C ALA A 221 -27.41 -1.26 29.56
N ARG A 222 -28.59 -1.73 29.14
CA ARG A 222 -28.90 -2.17 27.77
C ARG A 222 -29.66 -1.10 27.00
N THR A 223 -29.49 -1.04 25.69
CA THR A 223 -30.42 -0.36 24.76
C THR A 223 -31.26 -1.39 24.02
N SER A 224 -32.26 -0.96 23.26
CA SER A 224 -33.11 -1.84 22.45
C SER A 224 -32.38 -2.57 21.32
N GLU A 225 -31.14 -2.16 21.00
CA GLU A 225 -30.40 -2.59 19.81
C GLU A 225 -29.05 -3.27 20.13
N ASP A 226 -28.59 -3.28 21.39
CA ASP A 226 -27.30 -3.88 21.78
C ASP A 226 -27.35 -4.77 23.04
N ASN A 227 -26.44 -5.75 23.08
CA ASN A 227 -26.17 -6.59 24.25
C ASN A 227 -25.45 -5.79 25.34
N LYS A 228 -25.24 -6.33 26.56
CA LYS A 228 -24.48 -5.64 27.64
C LYS A 228 -23.04 -5.36 27.18
N THR A 229 -22.75 -4.14 26.73
CA THR A 229 -21.45 -3.74 26.19
C THR A 229 -20.72 -2.77 27.10
N CYS A 230 -19.40 -2.86 27.07
CA CYS A 230 -18.50 -1.97 27.76
C CYS A 230 -17.34 -1.61 26.83
N HIS A 231 -16.62 -0.55 27.15
CA HIS A 231 -15.47 -0.09 26.41
C HIS A 231 -14.40 -1.20 26.39
N HIS A 232 -13.99 -1.63 25.19
CA HIS A 232 -13.10 -2.77 24.97
C HIS A 232 -11.73 -2.65 25.68
N VAL A 233 -11.28 -1.43 25.99
CA VAL A 233 -10.04 -1.21 26.77
C VAL A 233 -10.29 -1.18 28.28
N THR A 234 -11.29 -0.42 28.74
CA THR A 234 -11.41 0.02 30.14
C THR A 234 -12.46 -0.76 30.92
N GLY A 235 -13.39 -1.45 30.25
CA GLY A 235 -14.49 -2.15 30.89
C GLY A 235 -15.63 -1.23 31.35
N GLU A 236 -15.57 0.07 31.02
CA GLU A 236 -16.60 1.03 31.37
C GLU A 236 -17.88 0.79 30.57
N CYS A 237 -19.02 0.73 31.24
CA CYS A 237 -20.29 0.46 30.57
C CYS A 237 -20.69 1.66 29.71
N LEU A 238 -20.82 1.44 28.39
CA LEU A 238 -21.03 2.49 27.40
C LEU A 238 -22.35 3.24 27.61
N ASN A 239 -23.35 2.58 28.18
CA ASN A 239 -24.68 3.12 28.44
C ASN A 239 -24.93 3.42 29.93
N GLY A 240 -23.86 3.46 30.73
CA GLY A 240 -23.97 3.58 32.19
C GLY A 240 -24.48 2.31 32.86
N CYS A 241 -24.96 2.45 34.09
CA CYS A 241 -25.28 1.34 34.97
C CYS A 241 -26.78 1.15 35.17
N GLU A 242 -27.19 -0.11 35.33
CA GLU A 242 -28.49 -0.43 35.91
C GLU A 242 -28.64 0.22 37.30
N ILE A 243 -29.88 0.52 37.70
CA ILE A 243 -30.18 1.21 38.97
C ILE A 243 -29.60 0.42 40.14
N GLY A 244 -28.85 1.12 41.01
CA GLY A 244 -28.24 0.55 42.21
C GLY A 244 -26.76 0.16 42.05
N TYR A 245 -26.18 0.30 40.86
CA TYR A 245 -24.76 0.03 40.59
C TYR A 245 -23.97 1.31 40.34
N LYS A 246 -22.68 1.32 40.72
CA LYS A 246 -21.81 2.50 40.64
C LYS A 246 -21.06 2.57 39.32
N THR A 247 -21.02 3.77 38.72
CA THR A 247 -20.23 4.05 37.51
C THR A 247 -18.71 4.03 37.80
N PRO A 248 -17.86 3.80 36.78
CA PRO A 248 -18.21 3.54 35.38
C PRO A 248 -18.31 2.04 35.01
N THR A 249 -17.88 1.13 35.89
CA THR A 249 -17.84 -0.33 35.63
C THR A 249 -19.00 -1.13 36.24
N CYS A 250 -19.98 -0.46 36.85
CA CYS A 250 -21.22 -1.06 37.38
C CYS A 250 -20.97 -2.20 38.36
N VAL A 251 -20.20 -1.90 39.38
CA VAL A 251 -19.99 -2.77 40.56
C VAL A 251 -20.89 -2.34 41.71
N SER A 252 -21.19 -3.26 42.63
CA SER A 252 -22.05 -3.03 43.82
C SER A 252 -21.39 -2.13 44.87
#